data_AF-K1U2W5-F1
#
_entry.id   AF-K1U2W5-F1
#
_cell.length_a   1.000
_cell.length_b   1.000
_cell.length_c   1.000
_cell.angle_alpha   90.00
_cell.angle_beta   90.00
_cell.angle_gamma   90.00
#
_symmetry.space_group_name_H-M   'P 1'
#
loop_
_entity.id
_entity.type
_entity.pdbx_description
1 polymer ?
#
loop_
_entity_poly.entity_id
_entity_poly.type
_entity_poly.pdbx_seq_one_letter_code
_entity_poly.pdbx_strand_id
1 'polypeptide(L)'
;MEDKNTPVQPDAVEAAETRGRKVGAARFFELLGRDLWPFYKASILCVLGFAPGYAAVLFSAMAASLPLCLLSGAVGGLIAAPAFCGMLDTILRALRDEPGYWWHTYRMAWKQNWRESLLPGAGAGFCLGLWAFLLYALPDLENVPISVWICMVLGIFFLLVFCLYLFAQVVLVSVSQAERLKNAALFMIGFLPRTLAAGAVLCIYWGVMLAWMPYTIPVV
;
A
#
# COMPACT_ATOMS: atom_id res chain seq x y z
N MET A 1 23.92 -3.18 -53.85
CA MET A 1 23.94 -3.58 -52.43
C MET A 1 22.86 -2.76 -51.76
N GLU A 2 21.65 -3.30 -51.68
CA GLU A 2 20.51 -2.62 -51.05
C GLU A 2 20.74 -2.52 -49.54
N ASP A 3 20.64 -1.29 -49.05
CA ASP A 3 20.68 -0.92 -47.65
C ASP A 3 19.48 -1.53 -46.94
N LYS A 4 19.73 -2.57 -46.14
CA LYS A 4 18.72 -3.36 -45.45
C LYS A 4 18.60 -2.88 -44.00
N ASN A 5 18.27 -1.60 -43.83
CA ASN A 5 18.00 -1.03 -42.52
C ASN A 5 16.65 -0.32 -42.52
N THR A 6 15.58 -1.13 -42.60
CA THR A 6 14.23 -0.65 -42.31
C THR A 6 14.17 -0.24 -40.84
N PRO A 7 13.66 0.96 -40.51
CA PRO A 7 13.47 1.36 -39.12
C PRO A 7 12.44 0.41 -38.48
N VAL A 8 12.88 -0.35 -37.48
CA VAL A 8 11.98 -1.18 -36.68
C VAL A 8 11.01 -0.24 -35.97
N GLN A 9 9.74 -0.27 -36.37
CA GLN A 9 8.69 0.51 -35.71
C GLN A 9 8.63 0.10 -34.23
N PRO A 10 8.73 1.05 -33.28
CA PRO A 10 8.71 0.75 -31.85
C PRO A 10 7.44 -0.04 -31.45
N ASP A 11 6.31 0.25 -32.11
CA ASP A 11 5.03 -0.41 -31.89
C ASP A 11 5.06 -1.92 -32.22
N ALA A 12 5.90 -2.34 -33.17
CA ALA A 12 6.03 -3.74 -33.56
C ALA A 12 6.85 -4.57 -32.55
N VAL A 13 7.77 -3.92 -31.82
CA VAL A 13 8.56 -4.54 -30.75
C VAL A 13 7.70 -4.69 -29.50
N GLU A 14 6.96 -3.65 -29.12
CA GLU A 14 6.04 -3.68 -27.97
C GLU A 14 4.88 -4.67 -28.19
N ALA A 15 4.36 -4.75 -29.41
CA ALA A 15 3.35 -5.75 -29.80
C ALA A 15 3.90 -7.19 -29.80
N ALA A 16 5.20 -7.39 -30.09
CA ALA A 16 5.83 -8.71 -30.04
C ALA A 16 6.15 -9.15 -28.59
N GLU A 17 6.60 -8.22 -27.74
CA GLU A 17 6.89 -8.48 -26.32
C GLU A 17 5.60 -8.79 -25.53
N THR A 18 4.50 -8.13 -25.87
CA THR A 18 3.19 -8.35 -25.22
C THR A 18 2.47 -9.62 -25.69
N ARG A 19 2.83 -10.18 -26.86
CA ARG A 19 2.12 -11.32 -27.49
C ARG A 19 2.22 -12.64 -26.71
N GLY A 20 3.14 -12.74 -25.73
CA GLY A 20 3.31 -13.92 -24.86
C GLY A 20 3.00 -13.69 -23.38
N ARG A 21 2.67 -12.46 -22.96
CA ARG A 21 2.48 -12.12 -21.54
C ARG A 21 1.08 -12.52 -21.08
N LYS A 22 0.98 -13.37 -20.06
CA LYS A 22 -0.32 -13.75 -19.47
C LYS A 22 -1.02 -12.52 -18.89
N VAL A 23 -2.34 -12.56 -18.87
CA VAL A 23 -3.18 -11.51 -18.27
C VAL A 23 -4.20 -12.11 -17.29
N GLY A 24 -4.75 -11.28 -16.40
CA GLY A 24 -5.77 -11.69 -15.44
C GLY A 24 -5.29 -12.75 -14.44
N ALA A 25 -6.15 -13.72 -14.12
CA ALA A 25 -5.86 -14.75 -13.12
C ALA A 25 -4.64 -15.63 -13.48
N ALA A 26 -4.45 -15.93 -14.78
CA ALA A 26 -3.31 -16.71 -15.23
C ALA A 26 -1.97 -16.01 -14.94
N ARG A 27 -1.96 -14.68 -15.05
CA ARG A 27 -0.81 -13.85 -14.70
C ARG A 27 -0.55 -13.81 -13.19
N PHE A 28 -1.62 -13.74 -12.40
CA PHE A 28 -1.53 -13.76 -10.95
C PHE A 28 -0.84 -15.05 -10.45
N PHE A 29 -1.28 -16.22 -10.92
CA PHE A 29 -0.67 -17.50 -10.52
C PHE A 29 0.75 -17.68 -11.06
N GLU A 30 1.06 -17.15 -12.24
CA GLU A 30 2.43 -17.12 -12.76
C GLU A 30 3.36 -16.31 -11.85
N LEU A 31 2.94 -15.11 -11.45
CA LEU A 31 3.69 -14.24 -10.55
C LEU A 31 3.85 -14.85 -9.16
N LEU A 32 2.81 -15.48 -8.62
CA LEU A 32 2.95 -16.23 -7.37
C LEU A 32 3.96 -17.36 -7.55
N GLY A 33 3.86 -18.20 -8.58
CA GLY A 33 4.80 -19.30 -8.79
C GLY A 33 6.26 -18.82 -8.92
N ARG A 34 6.49 -17.67 -9.56
CA ARG A 34 7.83 -17.12 -9.82
C ARG A 34 8.41 -16.31 -8.65
N ASP A 35 7.61 -15.42 -8.05
CA ASP A 35 8.06 -14.35 -7.17
C ASP A 35 7.51 -14.44 -5.73
N LEU A 36 6.85 -15.56 -5.35
CA LEU A 36 6.28 -15.74 -4.01
C LEU A 36 7.27 -15.43 -2.89
N TRP A 37 8.51 -15.91 -3.03
CA TRP A 37 9.51 -15.80 -1.98
C TRP A 37 10.04 -14.38 -1.77
N PRO A 38 10.41 -13.63 -2.84
CA PRO A 38 10.60 -12.18 -2.75
C PRO A 38 9.43 -11.44 -2.10
N PHE A 39 8.18 -11.72 -2.51
CA PHE A 39 7.00 -11.07 -1.93
C PHE A 39 6.91 -11.32 -0.43
N TYR A 40 7.03 -12.58 0.00
CA TYR A 40 6.94 -12.95 1.41
C TYR A 40 8.00 -12.25 2.27
N LYS A 41 9.25 -12.21 1.81
CA LYS A 41 10.35 -11.53 2.51
C LYS A 41 10.15 -10.03 2.62
N ALA A 42 9.75 -9.39 1.52
CA ALA A 42 9.49 -7.95 1.52
C ALA A 42 8.31 -7.60 2.43
N SER A 43 7.27 -8.43 2.46
CA SER A 43 6.14 -8.29 3.37
C SER A 43 6.53 -8.47 4.84
N ILE A 44 7.43 -9.41 5.19
CA ILE A 44 7.94 -9.54 6.56
C ILE A 44 8.66 -8.25 6.99
N LEU A 45 9.53 -7.71 6.14
CA LEU A 45 10.22 -6.45 6.44
C LEU A 45 9.25 -5.29 6.60
N CYS A 46 8.19 -5.26 5.78
CA CYS A 46 7.10 -4.31 5.92
C CYS A 46 6.41 -4.44 7.29
N VAL A 47 5.99 -5.65 7.68
CA VAL A 47 5.35 -5.92 8.98
C VAL A 47 6.26 -5.51 10.14
N LEU A 48 7.55 -5.82 10.08
CA LEU A 48 8.52 -5.38 11.09
C LEU A 48 8.61 -3.86 11.18
N GLY A 49 8.54 -3.15 10.06
CA GLY A 49 8.49 -1.69 10.03
C GLY A 49 7.22 -1.11 10.67
N PHE A 50 6.07 -1.80 10.52
CA PHE A 50 4.79 -1.38 11.11
C PHE A 50 4.65 -1.73 12.61
N ALA A 51 5.30 -2.79 13.07
CA ALA A 51 5.19 -3.30 14.44
C ALA A 51 5.38 -2.23 15.55
N PRO A 52 6.45 -1.39 15.54
CA PRO A 52 6.62 -0.38 16.58
C PRO A 52 5.53 0.70 16.56
N GLY A 53 5.10 1.12 15.37
CA GLY A 53 4.02 2.09 15.21
C GLY A 53 2.68 1.54 15.70
N TYR A 54 2.37 0.30 15.35
CA TYR A 54 1.17 -0.40 15.81
C TYR A 54 1.12 -0.50 17.34
N ALA A 55 2.22 -0.95 17.97
CA ALA A 55 2.30 -1.05 19.42
C ALA A 55 2.12 0.32 20.11
N ALA A 56 2.73 1.37 19.56
CA ALA A 56 2.60 2.71 20.10
C ALA A 56 1.18 3.27 19.97
N VAL A 57 0.51 3.05 18.82
CA VAL A 57 -0.90 3.43 18.59
C VAL A 57 -1.82 2.69 19.57
N LEU A 58 -1.66 1.37 19.72
CA LEU A 58 -2.44 0.58 20.68
C LEU A 58 -2.27 1.11 22.10
N PHE A 59 -1.03 1.28 22.57
CA PHE A 59 -0.76 1.79 23.91
C PHE A 59 -1.40 3.17 24.13
N SER A 60 -1.30 4.05 23.13
CA SER A 60 -1.88 5.39 23.22
C SER A 60 -3.41 5.42 23.21
N ALA A 61 -4.04 4.48 22.48
CA ALA A 61 -5.49 4.30 22.50
C ALA A 61 -5.96 3.78 23.86
N MET A 62 -5.26 2.78 24.42
CA MET A 62 -5.52 2.26 25.77
C MET A 62 -5.33 3.32 26.86
N ALA A 63 -4.38 4.24 26.66
CA ALA A 63 -4.17 5.40 27.53
C ALA A 63 -5.21 6.53 27.32
N ALA A 64 -6.20 6.34 26.45
CA ALA A 64 -7.25 7.30 26.12
C ALA A 64 -6.73 8.70 25.72
N SER A 65 -5.57 8.77 25.07
CA SER A 65 -4.91 10.03 24.71
C SER A 65 -4.87 10.25 23.20
N LEU A 66 -5.79 11.07 22.69
CA LEU A 66 -5.83 11.43 21.27
C LEU A 66 -4.50 12.05 20.79
N PRO A 67 -3.90 13.04 21.46
CA PRO A 67 -2.63 13.62 21.01
C PRO A 67 -1.51 12.59 20.92
N LEU A 68 -1.44 11.67 21.89
CA LEU A 68 -0.46 10.60 21.88
C LEU A 68 -0.71 9.62 20.73
N CYS A 69 -1.97 9.34 20.40
CA CYS A 69 -2.36 8.46 19.29
C CYS A 69 -2.05 9.07 17.91
N LEU A 70 -2.21 10.37 17.77
CA LEU A 70 -1.84 11.10 16.56
C LEU A 70 -0.32 11.11 16.37
N LEU A 71 0.44 11.35 17.45
CA LEU A 71 1.90 11.35 17.41
C LEU A 71 2.47 9.94 17.17
N SER A 72 1.93 8.93 17.83
CA SER A 72 2.35 7.53 17.63
C SER A 72 2.03 7.07 16.22
N GLY A 73 0.87 7.42 15.68
CA GLY A 73 0.52 7.18 14.28
C GLY A 73 1.50 7.83 13.32
N ALA A 74 1.78 9.14 13.48
CA ALA A 74 2.71 9.86 12.62
C ALA A 74 4.13 9.30 12.66
N VAL A 75 4.68 9.04 13.86
CA VAL A 75 6.01 8.45 14.04
C VAL A 75 6.07 7.01 13.52
N GLY A 76 5.03 6.23 13.78
CA GLY A 76 4.88 4.88 13.22
C GLY A 76 4.88 4.89 11.69
N GLY A 77 4.17 5.84 11.09
CA GLY A 77 4.14 6.06 9.65
C GLY A 77 5.50 6.44 9.06
N LEU A 78 6.28 7.28 9.75
CA LEU A 78 7.66 7.62 9.35
C LEU A 78 8.57 6.39 9.30
N ILE A 79 8.44 5.48 10.28
CA ILE A 79 9.25 4.27 10.38
C ILE A 79 8.80 3.23 9.35
N ALA A 80 7.49 3.06 9.17
CA ALA A 80 6.92 2.01 8.33
C ALA A 80 6.96 2.34 6.84
N ALA A 81 6.85 3.62 6.46
CA ALA A 81 6.72 4.03 5.06
C ALA A 81 7.88 3.58 4.15
N PRO A 82 9.15 3.67 4.54
CA PRO A 82 10.24 3.13 3.73
C PRO A 82 10.13 1.62 3.47
N ALA A 83 9.71 0.85 4.49
CA ALA A 83 9.52 -0.60 4.37
C ALA A 83 8.32 -0.95 3.48
N PHE A 84 7.25 -0.16 3.57
CA PHE A 84 6.10 -0.25 2.70
C PHE A 84 6.46 0.04 1.24
N CYS A 85 7.23 1.11 0.98
CA CYS A 85 7.76 1.42 -0.35
C CYS A 85 8.66 0.30 -0.89
N GLY A 86 9.51 -0.31 -0.06
CA GLY A 86 10.34 -1.44 -0.46
C GLY A 86 9.52 -2.68 -0.86
N MET A 87 8.42 -2.95 -0.15
CA MET A 87 7.47 -4.01 -0.51
C MET A 87 6.74 -3.69 -1.82
N LEU A 88 6.25 -2.46 -1.98
CA LEU A 88 5.58 -2.02 -3.21
C LEU A 88 6.52 -2.07 -4.42
N ASP A 89 7.77 -1.64 -4.30
CA ASP A 89 8.77 -1.75 -5.36
C ASP A 89 8.98 -3.20 -5.77
N THR A 90 9.09 -4.11 -4.80
CA THR A 90 9.23 -5.56 -5.08
C THR A 90 8.06 -6.08 -5.93
N ILE A 91 6.82 -5.72 -5.57
CA ILE A 91 5.61 -6.12 -6.29
C ILE A 91 5.57 -5.49 -7.69
N LEU A 92 5.83 -4.18 -7.79
CA LEU A 92 5.74 -3.43 -9.04
C LEU A 92 6.84 -3.83 -10.04
N ARG A 93 8.02 -4.21 -9.57
CA ARG A 93 9.08 -4.78 -10.42
C ARG A 93 8.70 -6.15 -10.95
N ALA A 94 8.13 -7.02 -10.11
CA ALA A 94 7.64 -8.32 -10.56
C ALA A 94 6.52 -8.19 -11.60
N LEU A 95 5.60 -7.23 -11.42
CA LEU A 95 4.56 -6.90 -12.41
C LEU A 95 5.12 -6.37 -13.74
N ARG A 96 6.29 -5.72 -13.70
CA ARG A 96 7.03 -5.23 -14.88
C ARG A 96 8.02 -6.26 -15.44
N ASP A 97 8.06 -7.47 -14.89
CA ASP A 97 9.01 -8.53 -15.28
C ASP A 97 10.48 -8.11 -15.20
N GLU A 98 10.84 -7.20 -14.28
CA GLU A 98 12.22 -6.76 -14.13
C GLU A 98 13.10 -7.85 -13.50
N PRO A 99 14.16 -8.32 -14.18
CA PRO A 99 15.06 -9.32 -13.63
C PRO A 99 15.97 -8.72 -12.56
N GLY A 100 16.21 -9.45 -11.46
CA GLY A 100 17.17 -9.01 -10.45
C GLY A 100 17.16 -9.85 -9.18
N TYR A 101 18.30 -9.86 -8.48
CA TYR A 101 18.36 -10.45 -7.14
C TYR A 101 17.56 -9.59 -6.17
N TRP A 102 16.52 -10.18 -5.56
CA TRP A 102 15.51 -9.45 -4.77
C TRP A 102 16.11 -8.54 -3.69
N TRP A 103 17.16 -8.98 -2.97
CA TRP A 103 17.70 -8.18 -1.87
C TRP A 103 18.52 -7.00 -2.39
N HIS A 104 19.17 -7.16 -3.54
CA HIS A 104 19.87 -6.06 -4.17
C HIS A 104 18.87 -4.98 -4.60
N THR A 105 17.81 -5.37 -5.30
CA THR A 105 16.76 -4.43 -5.76
C THR A 105 16.03 -3.79 -4.58
N TYR A 106 15.67 -4.55 -3.54
CA TYR A 106 15.04 -4.03 -2.33
C TYR A 106 15.90 -2.96 -1.64
N ARG A 107 17.20 -3.21 -1.45
CA ARG A 107 18.10 -2.22 -0.84
C ARG A 107 18.26 -0.96 -1.70
N MET A 108 18.24 -1.10 -3.03
CA MET A 108 18.28 0.06 -3.93
C MET A 108 17.01 0.87 -3.83
N ALA A 109 15.84 0.23 -3.86
CA ALA A 109 14.55 0.88 -3.69
C ALA A 109 14.46 1.63 -2.36
N TRP A 110 14.94 1.02 -1.27
CA TRP A 110 15.02 1.69 0.03
C TRP A 110 15.87 2.96 -0.04
N LYS A 111 17.09 2.89 -0.61
CA LYS A 111 18.00 4.04 -0.73
C LYS A 111 17.42 5.18 -1.56
N GLN A 112 16.66 4.86 -2.61
CA GLN A 112 16.02 5.84 -3.48
C GLN A 112 14.82 6.50 -2.82
N ASN A 113 13.97 5.72 -2.17
CA ASN A 113 12.62 6.16 -1.82
C ASN A 113 12.46 6.55 -0.34
N TRP A 114 13.40 6.19 0.55
CA TRP A 114 13.19 6.36 2.00
C TRP A 114 12.85 7.81 2.39
N ARG A 115 13.56 8.81 1.83
CA ARG A 115 13.31 10.23 2.15
C ARG A 115 11.95 10.71 1.66
N GLU A 116 11.61 10.35 0.43
CA GLU A 116 10.37 10.79 -0.21
C GLU A 116 9.14 10.13 0.41
N SER A 117 9.32 8.93 0.99
CA SER A 117 8.27 8.20 1.70
C SER A 117 7.93 8.76 3.08
N LEU A 118 8.81 9.58 3.70
CA LEU A 118 8.62 10.06 5.08
C LEU A 118 7.38 10.94 5.22
N LEU A 119 7.23 11.98 4.40
CA LEU A 119 6.12 12.93 4.52
C LEU A 119 4.76 12.24 4.26
N PRO A 120 4.58 11.45 3.19
CA PRO A 120 3.39 10.62 2.99
C PRO A 120 3.17 9.63 4.14
N GLY A 121 4.24 9.04 4.66
CA GLY A 121 4.25 8.14 5.81
C GLY A 121 3.67 8.78 7.06
N ALA A 122 4.20 9.93 7.47
CA ALA A 122 3.72 10.67 8.62
C ALA A 122 2.24 11.06 8.47
N GLY A 123 1.85 11.56 7.30
CA GLY A 123 0.46 11.95 7.03
C GLY A 123 -0.51 10.77 7.08
N ALA A 124 -0.18 9.67 6.39
CA ALA A 124 -0.99 8.44 6.42
C ALA A 124 -1.06 7.87 7.84
N GLY A 125 0.08 7.82 8.54
CA GLY A 125 0.18 7.36 9.92
C GLY A 125 -0.65 8.20 10.90
N PHE A 126 -0.64 9.53 10.76
CA PHE A 126 -1.48 10.44 11.55
C PHE A 126 -2.96 10.15 11.34
N CYS A 127 -3.41 10.01 10.09
CA CYS A 127 -4.80 9.69 9.76
C CYS A 127 -5.21 8.30 10.30
N LEU A 128 -4.31 7.30 10.21
CA LEU A 128 -4.54 5.98 10.78
C LEU A 128 -4.59 6.00 12.31
N GLY A 129 -3.74 6.80 12.96
CA GLY A 129 -3.76 7.00 14.41
C GLY A 129 -5.06 7.65 14.88
N LEU A 130 -5.55 8.67 14.17
CA LEU A 130 -6.86 9.27 14.43
C LEU A 130 -7.98 8.23 14.29
N TRP A 131 -7.96 7.48 13.18
CA TRP A 131 -8.98 6.47 12.91
C TRP A 131 -8.97 5.35 13.96
N ALA A 132 -7.79 4.88 14.38
CA ALA A 132 -7.64 3.87 15.42
C ALA A 132 -8.15 4.35 16.78
N PHE A 133 -7.85 5.61 17.15
CA PHE A 133 -8.38 6.21 18.38
C PHE A 133 -9.91 6.28 18.35
N LEU A 134 -10.49 6.74 17.25
CA LEU A 134 -11.94 6.82 17.09
C LEU A 134 -12.58 5.44 17.16
N LEU A 135 -11.98 4.43 16.52
CA LEU A 135 -12.47 3.05 16.59
C LEU A 135 -12.48 2.51 18.03
N TYR A 136 -11.48 2.88 18.82
CA TYR A 136 -11.39 2.51 20.24
C TYR A 136 -12.39 3.28 21.11
N ALA A 137 -12.57 4.58 20.89
CA ALA A 137 -13.38 5.44 21.75
C ALA A 137 -14.89 5.42 21.44
N LEU A 138 -15.28 5.24 20.17
CA LEU A 138 -16.69 5.29 19.75
C LEU A 138 -17.60 4.24 20.42
N PRO A 139 -17.18 2.99 20.66
CA PRO A 139 -18.02 2.00 21.35
C PRO A 139 -18.46 2.39 22.75
N ASP A 140 -17.65 3.19 23.46
CA ASP A 140 -17.93 3.61 24.85
C ASP A 140 -18.85 4.84 24.93
N LEU A 141 -19.17 5.46 23.79
CA LEU A 141 -20.06 6.61 23.73
C LEU A 141 -21.52 6.16 23.60
N GLU A 142 -22.40 6.75 24.41
CA GLU A 142 -23.83 6.50 24.32
C GLU A 142 -24.43 7.12 23.05
N ASN A 143 -25.36 6.40 22.41
CA ASN A 143 -26.17 6.89 21.28
C ASN A 143 -25.36 7.34 20.04
N VAL A 144 -24.25 6.67 19.72
CA VAL A 144 -23.49 6.95 18.49
C VAL A 144 -24.37 6.70 17.25
N PRO A 145 -24.63 7.71 16.41
CA PRO A 145 -25.49 7.55 15.25
C PRO A 145 -24.84 6.65 14.20
N ILE A 146 -25.66 5.86 13.48
CA ILE A 146 -25.20 4.94 12.42
C ILE A 146 -24.38 5.66 11.34
N SER A 147 -24.68 6.94 11.08
CA SER A 147 -23.93 7.77 10.14
C SER A 147 -22.44 7.87 10.48
N VAL A 148 -22.07 7.89 11.77
CA VAL A 148 -20.66 7.95 12.19
C VAL A 148 -19.94 6.65 11.84
N TRP A 149 -20.57 5.49 12.04
CA TRP A 149 -20.01 4.20 11.65
C TRP A 149 -19.82 4.08 10.14
N ILE A 150 -20.78 4.58 9.35
CA ILE A 150 -20.65 4.67 7.89
C ILE A 150 -19.46 5.55 7.51
N CYS A 151 -19.30 6.71 8.15
CA CYS A 151 -18.14 7.59 7.94
C CYS A 151 -16.82 6.91 8.30
N MET A 152 -16.77 6.09 9.36
CA MET A 152 -15.58 5.33 9.74
C MET A 152 -15.17 4.32 8.67
N VAL A 153 -16.13 3.58 8.12
CA VAL A 153 -15.90 2.57 7.07
C VAL A 153 -15.48 3.24 5.75
N LEU A 154 -16.19 4.29 5.33
CA LEU A 154 -15.84 5.02 4.11
C LEU A 154 -14.48 5.73 4.28
N GLY A 155 -14.23 6.34 5.44
CA GLY A 155 -13.00 7.06 5.73
C GLY A 155 -11.76 6.18 5.61
N ILE A 156 -11.78 4.99 6.22
CA ILE A 156 -10.64 4.05 6.09
C ILE A 156 -10.49 3.53 4.67
N PHE A 157 -11.60 3.23 3.99
CA PHE A 157 -11.57 2.80 2.59
C PHE A 157 -10.87 3.82 1.70
N PHE A 158 -11.31 5.08 1.75
CA PHE A 158 -10.71 6.16 0.96
C PHE A 158 -9.25 6.39 1.34
N LEU A 159 -8.92 6.36 2.64
CA LEU A 159 -7.55 6.51 3.10
C LEU A 159 -6.63 5.41 2.55
N LEU A 160 -7.02 4.15 2.64
CA LEU A 160 -6.21 3.02 2.18
C LEU A 160 -6.00 3.05 0.66
N VAL A 161 -7.05 3.32 -0.11
CA VAL A 161 -6.97 3.39 -1.57
C VAL A 161 -6.16 4.60 -2.02
N PHE A 162 -6.35 5.75 -1.38
CA PHE A 162 -5.53 6.93 -1.63
C PHE A 162 -4.04 6.67 -1.34
N CYS A 163 -3.75 6.03 -0.21
CA CYS A 163 -2.38 5.63 0.14
C CYS A 163 -1.79 4.67 -0.88
N LEU A 164 -2.56 3.72 -1.42
CA LEU A 164 -2.08 2.81 -2.45
C LEU A 164 -1.57 3.57 -3.68
N TYR A 165 -2.32 4.55 -4.18
CA TYR A 165 -1.89 5.39 -5.30
C TYR A 165 -0.74 6.32 -4.93
N LEU A 166 -0.74 6.88 -3.73
CA LEU A 166 0.29 7.80 -3.27
C LEU A 166 1.66 7.09 -3.15
N PHE A 167 1.71 5.94 -2.47
CA PHE A 167 2.94 5.20 -2.27
C PHE A 167 3.40 4.46 -3.53
N ALA A 168 2.50 4.03 -4.41
CA ALA A 168 2.89 3.52 -5.73
C ALA A 168 3.61 4.59 -6.55
N GLN A 169 3.13 5.85 -6.50
CA GLN A 169 3.83 6.97 -7.16
C GLN A 169 5.18 7.27 -6.52
N VAL A 170 5.31 7.16 -5.20
CA VAL A 170 6.61 7.33 -4.53
C VAL A 170 7.66 6.37 -5.08
N VAL A 171 7.25 5.17 -5.48
CA VAL A 171 8.15 4.16 -6.03
C VAL A 171 8.38 4.29 -7.53
N LEU A 172 7.36 4.74 -8.29
CA LEU A 172 7.40 4.72 -9.76
C LEU A 172 7.82 6.04 -10.39
N VAL A 173 7.60 7.18 -9.72
CA VAL A 173 7.63 8.50 -10.37
C VAL A 173 8.29 9.54 -9.47
N SER A 174 9.32 10.22 -10.00
CA SER A 174 9.98 11.35 -9.35
C SER A 174 9.29 12.67 -9.70
N VAL A 175 8.23 13.01 -8.97
CA VAL A 175 7.55 14.34 -9.04
C VAL A 175 7.49 15.00 -7.66
N SER A 176 7.10 16.27 -7.59
CA SER A 176 7.01 16.97 -6.30
C SER A 176 5.90 16.37 -5.40
N GLN A 177 6.01 16.55 -4.08
CA GLN A 177 5.05 15.97 -3.14
C GLN A 177 3.61 16.46 -3.37
N ALA A 178 3.44 17.74 -3.71
CA ALA A 178 2.13 18.31 -4.00
C ALA A 178 1.51 17.70 -5.26
N GLU A 179 2.32 17.47 -6.30
CA GLU A 179 1.88 16.81 -7.52
C GLU A 179 1.53 15.35 -7.27
N ARG A 180 2.31 14.61 -6.47
CA ARG A 180 1.95 13.22 -6.09
C ARG A 180 0.59 13.15 -5.41
N LEU A 181 0.34 14.07 -4.47
CA LEU A 181 -0.92 14.13 -3.74
C LEU A 181 -2.11 14.42 -4.67
N LYS A 182 -1.94 15.43 -5.55
CA LYS A 182 -2.93 15.77 -6.58
C LYS A 182 -3.18 14.60 -7.53
N ASN A 183 -2.12 13.96 -8.01
CA ASN A 183 -2.21 12.84 -8.95
C ASN A 183 -2.85 11.62 -8.31
N ALA A 184 -2.55 11.32 -7.04
CA ALA A 184 -3.20 10.24 -6.30
C ALA A 184 -4.71 10.47 -6.20
N ALA A 185 -5.14 11.70 -5.91
CA ALA A 185 -6.55 12.07 -5.88
C ALA A 185 -7.20 11.96 -7.27
N LEU A 186 -6.52 12.45 -8.32
CA LEU A 186 -6.98 12.36 -9.69
C LEU A 186 -7.08 10.92 -10.18
N PHE A 187 -6.16 10.02 -9.80
CA PHE A 187 -6.24 8.60 -10.15
C PHE A 187 -7.41 7.90 -9.49
N MET A 188 -7.70 8.23 -8.22
CA MET A 188 -8.84 7.67 -7.50
C MET A 188 -10.17 7.99 -8.22
N ILE A 189 -10.30 9.21 -8.73
CA ILE A 189 -11.49 9.68 -9.47
C ILE A 189 -11.48 9.20 -10.93
N GLY A 190 -10.37 9.36 -11.63
CA GLY A 190 -10.23 9.06 -13.05
C GLY A 190 -10.32 7.56 -13.37
N PHE A 191 -9.95 6.71 -12.42
CA PHE A 191 -10.05 5.24 -12.56
C PHE A 191 -11.08 4.63 -11.61
N LEU A 192 -12.18 5.33 -11.30
CA LEU A 192 -13.18 4.93 -10.31
C LEU A 192 -13.60 3.45 -10.37
N PRO A 193 -13.92 2.83 -11.52
CA PRO A 193 -14.30 1.42 -11.55
C PRO A 193 -13.20 0.48 -11.04
N ARG A 194 -11.93 0.79 -11.40
CA ARG A 194 -10.76 0.00 -10.95
C ARG A 194 -10.45 0.29 -9.48
N THR A 195 -10.56 1.53 -9.06
CA THR A 195 -10.45 1.97 -7.66
C THR A 195 -11.43 1.20 -6.77
N LEU A 196 -12.70 1.12 -7.17
CA LEU A 196 -13.74 0.40 -6.45
C LEU A 196 -13.49 -1.11 -6.44
N ALA A 197 -13.05 -1.69 -7.56
CA ALA A 197 -12.69 -3.10 -7.61
C ALA A 197 -11.51 -3.43 -6.68
N ALA A 198 -10.44 -2.62 -6.70
CA ALA A 198 -9.29 -2.79 -5.81
C ALA A 198 -9.69 -2.64 -4.34
N GLY A 199 -10.53 -1.64 -4.05
CA GLY A 199 -11.09 -1.44 -2.73
C GLY A 199 -11.98 -2.61 -2.27
N ALA A 200 -12.79 -3.18 -3.15
CA ALA A 200 -13.62 -4.35 -2.84
C ALA A 200 -12.76 -5.57 -2.49
N VAL A 201 -11.67 -5.82 -3.24
CA VAL A 201 -10.70 -6.88 -2.91
C VAL A 201 -10.08 -6.65 -1.54
N LEU A 202 -9.73 -5.39 -1.22
CA LEU A 202 -9.18 -5.04 0.09
C LEU A 202 -10.19 -5.27 1.22
N CYS A 203 -11.45 -4.87 1.03
CA CYS A 203 -12.53 -5.10 2.00
C CYS A 203 -12.80 -6.59 2.22
N ILE A 204 -12.81 -7.39 1.15
CA ILE A 204 -12.99 -8.84 1.24
C ILE A 204 -11.82 -9.45 2.03
N TYR A 205 -10.59 -9.10 1.68
CA TYR A 205 -9.40 -9.60 2.37
C TYR A 205 -9.45 -9.28 3.87
N TRP A 206 -9.68 -8.02 4.25
CA TRP A 206 -9.73 -7.63 5.65
C TRP A 206 -10.95 -8.19 6.39
N GLY A 207 -12.12 -8.23 5.76
CA GLY A 207 -13.32 -8.82 6.35
C GLY A 207 -13.11 -10.30 6.69
N VAL A 208 -12.46 -11.03 5.80
CA VAL A 208 -12.06 -12.43 6.01
C VAL A 208 -11.02 -12.56 7.12
N MET A 209 -9.98 -11.73 7.13
CA MET A 209 -8.94 -11.74 8.18
C MET A 209 -9.53 -11.44 9.57
N LEU A 210 -10.44 -10.47 9.67
CA LEU A 210 -11.10 -10.10 10.92
C LEU A 210 -12.05 -11.20 11.40
N ALA A 211 -12.79 -11.84 10.49
CA ALA A 211 -13.65 -12.98 10.83
C ALA A 211 -12.84 -14.17 11.40
N TRP A 212 -11.58 -14.34 11.00
CA TRP A 212 -10.67 -15.36 11.52
C TRP A 212 -9.90 -14.95 12.79
N MET A 213 -9.93 -13.68 13.17
CA MET A 213 -9.23 -13.16 14.35
C MET A 213 -9.56 -13.92 15.67
N PRO A 214 -10.82 -14.29 15.96
CA PRO A 214 -11.16 -15.05 17.18
C PRO A 214 -10.48 -16.43 17.28
N TYR A 215 -10.04 -17.00 16.15
CA TYR A 215 -9.40 -18.32 16.09
C TYR A 215 -7.87 -18.24 16.06
N THR A 216 -7.30 -17.04 15.93
CA THR A 216 -5.86 -16.82 15.76
C THR A 216 -5.24 -16.03 16.91
N ILE A 217 -6.05 -15.31 17.68
CA ILE A 217 -5.64 -14.72 18.95
C ILE A 217 -5.97 -15.72 20.06
N PRO A 218 -5.00 -16.12 20.91
CA PRO A 218 -5.31 -16.90 22.10
C PRO A 218 -6.18 -16.02 23.00
N VAL A 219 -7.48 -16.31 22.99
CA VAL A 219 -8.44 -15.68 23.89
C VAL A 219 -8.11 -16.22 25.29
N VAL A 220 -7.71 -15.32 26.19
CA VAL A 220 -7.68 -15.55 27.64
C VAL A 220 -8.98 -15.01 28.21
#